data_AF-A0A2V2ABC2-F1
#
_entry.id   AF-A0A2V2ABC2-F1
#
_cell.length_a   1.000
_cell.length_b   1.000
_cell.length_c   1.000
_cell.angle_alpha   90.00
_cell.angle_beta   90.00
_cell.angle_gamma   90.00
#
_symmetry.space_group_name_H-M   'P 1'
#
loop_
_entity.id
_entity.type
_entity.pdbx_description
1 polymer ?
#
loop_
_entity_poly.entity_id
_entity_poly.type
_entity_poly.pdbx_seq_one_letter_code
_entity_poly.pdbx_strand_id
1 'polypeptide(L)'
;MEAGKKSCPYCAEVIMTEAILCKHCQSDLRQKTRTSTGWPRPSEKKFGLSSKIVASIFIAITLYVAFGFYVGNTSKNKERTQAREAAERCREEVDNYSGPEVGKTIVADVCQKLEDELRKSLSPAP
;
A
#
# COMPACT_ATOMS: atom_id res chain seq x y z
N MET A 1 56.10 -13.61 -20.36
CA MET A 1 54.73 -13.08 -20.54
C MET A 1 53.92 -13.67 -19.42
N GLU A 2 53.62 -12.87 -18.39
CA GLU A 2 52.93 -13.36 -17.18
C GLU A 2 51.44 -13.53 -17.48
N ALA A 3 50.96 -14.78 -17.50
CA ALA A 3 49.55 -15.07 -17.64
C ALA A 3 48.83 -14.68 -16.34
N GLY A 4 48.21 -13.50 -16.33
CA GLY A 4 47.44 -13.01 -15.19
C GLY A 4 46.26 -13.93 -14.85
N LYS A 5 45.89 -13.98 -13.57
CA LYS A 5 44.67 -14.65 -13.11
C LYS A 5 43.66 -13.59 -12.67
N LYS A 6 42.38 -13.81 -12.96
CA LYS A 6 41.25 -12.94 -12.58
C LYS A 6 40.11 -13.80 -12.06
N SER A 7 39.23 -13.25 -11.23
CA SER A 7 38.02 -13.97 -10.82
C SER A 7 36.95 -13.93 -11.92
N CYS A 8 36.22 -15.03 -12.06
CA CYS A 8 35.07 -15.13 -12.94
C CYS A 8 33.95 -14.21 -12.42
N PRO A 9 33.37 -13.32 -13.25
CA PRO A 9 32.32 -12.42 -12.78
C PRO A 9 30.99 -13.11 -12.46
N TYR A 10 30.83 -14.39 -12.81
CA TYR A 10 29.58 -15.14 -12.62
C TYR A 10 29.63 -16.04 -11.38
N CYS A 11 30.73 -16.76 -11.16
CA CYS A 11 30.89 -17.69 -10.04
C CYS A 11 32.01 -17.31 -9.05
N ALA A 12 32.67 -16.17 -9.25
CA ALA A 12 33.81 -15.67 -8.46
C ALA A 12 35.08 -16.56 -8.44
N GLU A 13 35.05 -17.70 -9.11
CA GLU A 13 36.17 -18.64 -9.17
C GLU A 13 37.37 -18.09 -9.96
N VAL A 14 38.59 -18.46 -9.58
CA VAL A 14 39.80 -17.93 -10.20
C VAL A 14 40.02 -18.56 -11.58
N ILE A 15 40.09 -17.73 -12.60
CA ILE A 15 40.27 -18.10 -14.02
C ILE A 15 41.45 -17.34 -14.63
N MET A 16 41.94 -17.80 -15.80
CA MET A 16 43.00 -17.09 -16.52
C MET A 16 42.45 -15.81 -17.16
N THR A 17 43.27 -14.77 -17.27
CA THR A 17 42.85 -13.48 -17.84
C THR A 17 42.38 -13.59 -19.29
N GLU A 18 42.95 -14.53 -20.03
CA GLU A 18 42.61 -14.87 -21.42
C GLU A 18 41.49 -15.90 -21.55
N ALA A 19 40.93 -16.38 -20.43
CA ALA A 19 39.85 -17.37 -20.47
C ALA A 19 38.60 -16.80 -21.13
N ILE A 20 38.15 -17.52 -22.15
CA ILE A 20 36.98 -17.21 -22.96
C ILE A 20 35.70 -17.81 -22.35
N LEU A 21 35.82 -18.97 -21.69
CA LEU A 21 34.73 -19.70 -21.05
C LEU A 21 35.19 -20.11 -19.65
N CYS A 22 34.34 -19.92 -18.64
CA CYS A 22 34.66 -20.41 -17.29
C CYS A 22 34.42 -21.94 -17.21
N LYS A 23 35.39 -22.71 -16.72
CA LYS A 23 35.21 -24.18 -16.55
C LYS A 23 34.22 -24.54 -15.44
N HIS A 24 34.05 -23.67 -14.45
CA HIS A 24 33.25 -23.95 -13.26
C HIS A 24 31.75 -23.70 -13.48
N CYS A 25 31.39 -22.61 -14.14
CA CYS A 25 30.00 -22.25 -14.42
C CYS A 25 29.62 -22.25 -15.91
N GLN A 26 30.58 -22.52 -16.81
CA GLN A 26 30.38 -22.58 -18.27
C GLN A 26 29.79 -21.30 -18.89
N SER A 27 29.86 -20.18 -18.17
CA SER A 27 29.45 -18.88 -18.67
C SER A 27 30.46 -18.34 -19.70
N ASP A 28 29.97 -17.87 -20.84
CA ASP A 28 30.77 -17.24 -21.88
C ASP A 28 31.24 -15.84 -21.45
N LEU A 29 32.55 -15.63 -21.41
CA LEU A 29 33.19 -14.39 -20.97
C LEU A 29 33.53 -13.46 -22.14
N ARG A 30 33.28 -13.87 -23.40
CA ARG A 30 33.53 -13.06 -24.61
C ARG A 30 32.69 -11.79 -24.65
N GLN A 31 31.44 -11.85 -24.17
CA GLN A 31 30.50 -10.73 -24.31
C GLN A 31 30.84 -9.51 -23.44
N LYS A 32 31.62 -9.67 -22.36
CA LYS A 32 31.88 -8.57 -21.42
C LYS A 32 32.97 -7.59 -21.89
N THR A 33 33.71 -7.89 -22.95
CA THR A 33 34.85 -7.05 -23.42
C THR A 33 34.51 -6.07 -24.52
N ARG A 34 33.34 -6.19 -25.18
CA ARG A 34 32.88 -5.23 -26.20
C ARG A 34 31.42 -4.95 -25.98
N THR A 35 31.03 -3.68 -25.91
CA THR A 35 29.69 -3.21 -25.50
C THR A 35 29.44 -3.56 -24.02
N SER A 36 28.93 -2.73 -23.15
CA SER A 36 28.41 -1.38 -23.21
C SER A 36 27.75 -1.24 -21.85
N THR A 37 27.88 -0.05 -21.30
CA THR A 37 26.92 0.58 -20.41
C THR A 37 26.52 -0.26 -19.21
N GLY A 38 27.20 0.06 -18.10
CA GLY A 38 26.53 -0.01 -16.82
C GLY A 38 25.13 0.55 -16.99
N TRP A 39 24.14 -0.33 -16.91
CA TRP A 39 22.80 0.04 -16.56
C TRP A 39 22.88 1.05 -15.42
N PRO A 40 22.02 2.07 -15.41
CA PRO A 40 22.03 3.04 -14.33
C PRO A 40 21.94 2.26 -13.03
N ARG A 41 23.01 2.37 -12.22
CA ARG A 41 22.97 2.01 -10.80
C ARG A 41 21.64 2.50 -10.25
N PRO A 42 20.92 1.73 -9.41
CA PRO A 42 19.80 2.26 -8.66
C PRO A 42 20.30 3.56 -8.05
N SER A 43 19.68 4.66 -8.50
CA SER A 43 20.17 6.00 -8.32
C SER A 43 20.59 6.17 -6.88
N GLU A 44 21.90 6.29 -6.63
CA GLU A 44 22.39 7.00 -5.47
C GLU A 44 21.87 8.42 -5.69
N LYS A 45 20.64 8.67 -5.20
CA LYS A 45 20.07 10.01 -5.19
C LYS A 45 21.06 10.79 -4.35
N LYS A 46 21.93 11.56 -5.01
CA LYS A 46 22.60 12.71 -4.41
C LYS A 46 21.46 13.55 -3.85
N PHE A 47 21.18 13.35 -2.57
CA PHE A 47 20.18 14.05 -1.79
C PHE A 47 20.71 15.48 -1.67
N GLY A 48 20.57 16.24 -2.75
CA GLY A 48 20.70 17.68 -2.74
C GLY A 48 19.76 18.22 -1.67
N LEU A 49 20.12 19.37 -1.12
CA LEU A 49 19.47 20.05 0.01
C LEU A 49 17.93 19.96 0.01
N SER A 50 17.30 19.92 -1.16
CA SER A 50 15.86 19.73 -1.45
C SER A 50 15.26 18.41 -0.94
N SER A 51 16.08 17.39 -0.74
CA SER A 51 15.61 16.02 -0.50
C SER A 51 15.39 15.72 0.98
N LYS A 52 16.08 16.44 1.89
CA LYS A 52 15.78 16.43 3.34
C LYS A 52 14.40 17.01 3.64
N ILE A 53 14.00 18.05 2.91
CA ILE A 53 12.68 18.68 3.06
C ILE A 53 11.59 17.66 2.69
N VAL A 54 11.75 16.99 1.54
CA VAL A 54 10.81 15.95 1.09
C VAL A 54 10.73 14.81 2.11
N ALA A 55 11.87 14.30 2.60
CA ALA A 55 11.88 13.26 3.63
C ALA A 55 11.20 13.72 4.93
N SER A 56 11.43 14.97 5.37
CA SER A 56 10.79 15.52 6.57
C SER A 56 9.27 15.66 6.43
N ILE A 57 8.79 16.08 5.25
CA ILE A 57 7.36 16.20 4.95
C ILE A 57 6.72 14.82 4.98
N PHE A 58 7.33 13.82 4.33
CA PHE A 58 6.83 12.45 4.38
C PHE A 58 6.76 11.94 5.82
N ILE A 59 7.83 12.08 6.61
CA ILE A 59 7.85 11.65 8.01
C ILE A 59 6.76 12.36 8.83
N ALA A 60 6.59 13.67 8.66
CA ALA A 60 5.55 14.44 9.34
C ALA A 60 4.14 14.00 8.94
N ILE A 61 3.88 13.74 7.66
CA ILE A 61 2.60 13.21 7.16
C ILE A 61 2.35 11.82 7.76
N THR A 62 3.34 10.93 7.75
CA THR A 62 3.21 9.59 8.32
C THR A 62 2.91 9.64 9.81
N LEU A 63 3.60 10.50 10.56
CA LEU A 63 3.34 10.70 12.00
C LEU A 63 1.97 11.30 12.26
N TYR A 64 1.54 12.29 11.46
CA TYR A 64 0.23 12.90 11.58
C TYR A 64 -0.91 11.89 11.30
N VAL A 65 -0.78 11.09 10.25
CA VAL A 65 -1.74 10.02 9.92
C VAL A 65 -1.72 8.92 10.98
N ALA A 66 -0.56 8.49 11.46
CA ALA A 66 -0.45 7.50 12.51
C ALA A 66 -1.07 8.00 13.83
N PHE A 67 -0.86 9.27 14.18
CA PHE A 67 -1.48 9.90 15.33
C PHE A 67 -3.00 10.03 15.16
N GLY A 68 -3.47 10.45 13.98
CA GLY A 68 -4.89 10.50 13.64
C GLY A 68 -5.56 9.12 13.68
N PHE A 69 -4.87 8.08 13.22
CA PHE A 69 -5.32 6.70 13.36
C PHE A 69 -5.32 6.25 14.82
N TYR A 70 -4.28 6.55 15.60
CA TYR A 70 -4.19 6.19 17.01
C TYR A 70 -5.31 6.81 17.85
N VAL A 71 -5.60 8.10 17.64
CA VAL A 71 -6.71 8.79 18.32
C VAL A 71 -8.06 8.37 17.73
N GLY A 72 -8.15 8.16 16.42
CA GLY A 72 -9.37 7.79 15.70
C GLY A 72 -9.82 6.35 15.90
N ASN A 73 -8.92 5.45 16.31
CA ASN A 73 -9.23 4.04 16.62
C ASN A 73 -9.95 3.86 17.97
N THR A 74 -10.40 4.96 18.60
CA THR A 74 -11.35 4.92 19.71
C THR A 74 -12.68 4.31 19.26
N SER A 75 -13.20 3.37 20.05
CA SER A 75 -14.36 2.51 19.77
C SER A 75 -15.61 3.26 19.31
N LYS A 76 -15.74 4.53 19.68
CA LYS A 76 -16.87 5.41 19.36
C LYS A 76 -17.13 5.56 17.85
N ASN A 77 -16.10 5.40 17.02
CA ASN A 77 -16.28 5.48 15.56
C ASN A 77 -16.83 4.16 14.98
N LYS A 78 -16.43 3.00 15.53
CA LYS A 78 -16.83 1.68 15.01
C LYS A 78 -18.33 1.42 15.18
N GLU A 79 -18.92 1.81 16.31
CA GLU A 79 -20.37 1.66 16.57
C GLU A 79 -21.20 2.57 15.66
N ARG A 80 -20.73 3.80 15.39
CA ARG A 80 -21.40 4.75 14.50
C ARG A 80 -21.40 4.29 13.05
N THR A 81 -20.30 3.70 12.57
CA THR A 81 -20.23 3.14 11.21
C THR A 81 -21.16 1.93 11.07
N GLN A 82 -21.15 1.02 12.05
CA GLN A 82 -22.00 -0.18 12.05
C GLN A 82 -23.50 0.16 12.05
N ALA A 83 -23.90 1.15 12.86
CA ALA A 83 -25.30 1.55 12.91
C ALA A 83 -25.77 2.23 11.62
N ARG A 84 -24.88 2.93 10.92
CA ARG A 84 -25.19 3.56 9.63
C ARG A 84 -25.40 2.53 8.51
N GLU A 85 -24.60 1.47 8.49
CA GLU A 85 -24.77 0.35 7.54
C GLU A 85 -26.11 -0.38 7.74
N ALA A 86 -26.54 -0.55 9.00
CA ALA A 86 -27.84 -1.14 9.30
C ALA A 86 -29.01 -0.29 8.79
N ALA A 87 -28.90 1.03 8.88
CA ALA A 87 -29.90 1.96 8.36
C ALA A 87 -29.97 1.93 6.82
N GLU A 88 -28.83 1.92 6.12
CA GLU A 88 -28.82 1.79 4.65
C GLU A 88 -29.43 0.48 4.19
N ARG A 89 -29.11 -0.64 4.85
CA ARG A 89 -29.74 -1.93 4.56
C ARG A 89 -31.25 -1.91 4.76
N CYS A 90 -31.72 -1.23 5.80
CA CYS A 90 -33.16 -1.08 6.06
C CYS A 90 -33.85 -0.30 4.94
N ARG A 91 -33.22 0.80 4.47
CA ARG A 91 -33.75 1.60 3.37
C ARG A 91 -33.84 0.82 2.06
N GLU A 92 -32.82 0.02 1.76
CA GLU A 92 -32.81 -0.88 0.60
C GLU A 92 -33.94 -1.92 0.66
N GLU A 93 -34.23 -2.47 1.84
CA GLU A 93 -35.35 -3.40 2.04
C GLU A 93 -36.71 -2.74 1.77
N VAL A 94 -36.89 -1.49 2.20
CA VAL A 94 -38.12 -0.70 1.95
C VAL A 94 -38.29 -0.40 0.46
N ASP A 95 -37.19 -0.10 -0.24
CA ASP A 95 -37.19 0.23 -1.66
C ASP A 95 -37.44 -1.02 -2.53
N ASN A 96 -36.86 -2.17 -2.17
CA ASN A 96 -37.04 -3.45 -2.87
C ASN A 96 -38.35 -4.17 -2.49
N TYR A 97 -39.12 -3.65 -1.53
CA TYR A 97 -40.36 -4.27 -1.07
C TYR A 97 -41.41 -4.31 -2.20
N SER A 98 -41.75 -5.52 -2.65
CA SER A 98 -42.69 -5.76 -3.75
C SER A 98 -44.08 -6.26 -3.29
N GLY A 99 -44.41 -6.12 -2.00
CA GLY A 99 -45.63 -6.63 -1.37
C GLY A 99 -46.76 -5.59 -1.24
N PRO A 100 -47.81 -5.86 -0.43
CA PRO A 100 -48.92 -4.94 -0.21
C PRO A 100 -48.50 -3.65 0.53
N GLU A 101 -49.16 -2.53 0.22
CA GLU A 101 -48.89 -1.19 0.78
C GLU A 101 -48.82 -1.15 2.32
N VAL A 102 -49.64 -1.95 3.00
CA VAL A 102 -49.65 -2.07 4.47
C VAL A 102 -48.32 -2.64 5.00
N GLY A 103 -47.72 -3.60 4.30
CA GLY A 103 -46.41 -4.13 4.71
C GLY A 103 -45.27 -3.13 4.51
N LYS A 104 -45.31 -2.37 3.41
CA LYS A 104 -44.31 -1.34 3.10
C LYS A 104 -44.26 -0.25 4.18
N THR A 105 -45.44 0.21 4.61
CA THR A 105 -45.55 1.26 5.65
C THR A 105 -45.05 0.80 7.01
N ILE A 106 -45.27 -0.46 7.40
CA ILE A 106 -44.75 -1.01 8.66
C ILE A 106 -43.22 -1.09 8.65
N VAL A 107 -42.62 -1.59 7.58
CA VAL A 107 -41.16 -1.68 7.47
C VAL A 107 -40.55 -0.28 7.44
N ALA A 108 -41.16 0.67 6.74
CA ALA A 108 -40.73 2.06 6.70
C ALA A 108 -40.75 2.73 8.09
N ASP A 109 -41.81 2.54 8.88
CA ASP A 109 -41.93 3.10 10.23
C ASP A 109 -40.83 2.59 11.17
N VAL A 110 -40.53 1.28 11.12
CA VAL A 110 -39.45 0.67 11.90
C VAL A 110 -38.08 1.19 11.47
N CYS A 111 -37.82 1.29 10.16
CA CYS A 111 -36.56 1.84 9.65
C CYS A 111 -36.39 3.31 10.06
N GLN A 112 -37.45 4.11 9.99
CA GLN A 112 -37.41 5.52 10.38
C GLN A 112 -37.07 5.68 11.87
N LYS A 113 -37.69 4.88 12.74
CA LYS A 113 -37.41 4.90 14.18
C LYS A 113 -35.95 4.55 14.51
N LEU A 114 -35.37 3.61 13.77
CA LEU A 114 -33.95 3.24 13.91
C LEU A 114 -33.04 4.41 13.51
N GLU A 115 -33.32 5.07 12.39
CA GLU A 115 -32.57 6.24 11.92
C GLU A 115 -32.62 7.40 12.93
N ASP A 116 -33.78 7.64 13.56
CA ASP A 116 -33.93 8.70 14.57
C ASP A 116 -33.09 8.45 15.82
N GLU A 117 -33.07 7.21 16.34
CA GLU A 117 -32.20 6.85 17.48
C GLU A 117 -30.71 7.00 17.12
N LEU A 118 -30.33 6.63 15.88
CA LEU A 118 -28.98 6.82 15.40
C LEU A 118 -28.61 8.30 15.34
N ARG A 119 -29.49 9.16 14.80
CA ARG A 119 -29.28 10.61 14.76
C ARG A 119 -29.09 11.20 16.16
N LYS A 120 -29.88 10.74 17.13
CA LYS A 120 -29.76 11.15 18.53
C LYS A 120 -28.42 10.74 19.14
N SER A 121 -27.93 9.54 18.85
CA SER A 121 -26.61 9.06 19.31
C SER A 121 -25.41 9.76 18.62
N LEU A 122 -25.62 10.24 17.39
CA LEU A 122 -24.61 10.94 16.59
C LEU A 122 -24.41 12.40 17.02
N SER A 123 -25.49 13.03 17.50
CA SER A 123 -25.51 14.41 17.96
C SER A 123 -24.52 14.61 19.12
N PRO A 124 -23.47 15.42 18.97
CA PRO A 124 -22.67 15.82 20.12
C PRO A 124 -23.56 16.63 21.06
N ALA A 125 -23.55 16.28 22.36
CA ALA A 125 -24.22 17.08 23.38
C ALA A 125 -23.65 18.52 23.35
N PRO A 126 -24.49 19.55 23.52
CA PRO A 126 -24.06 20.95 23.55
C PRO A 126 -23.08 21.24 24.68
#